data_AF-A0A841R7V8-F1
#
_entry.id   AF-A0A841R7V8-F1
#
_cell.length_a   1.000
_cell.length_b   1.000
_cell.length_c   1.000
_cell.angle_alpha   90.00
_cell.angle_beta   90.00
_cell.angle_gamma   90.00
#
_symmetry.space_group_name_H-M   'P 1'
#
loop_
_entity.id
_entity.type
_entity.pdbx_description
1 polymer ?
#
loop_
_entity_poly.entity_id
_entity_poly.type
_entity_poly.pdbx_seq_one_letter_code
_entity_poly.pdbx_strand_id
1 'polypeptide(L)'
;MKRNLLIIALLTVVSSLFAYEQIGIASWYGGKFHGRATANGEIFNTHDLTAAHKELPFNTVVTVTNMANGRSVQVRINDRGPFVGDRIIDLSYAAAKALDMVRDGTANVLLETSDFEELQITYNIQVGAYKTIEYAREMKEKLEDAGFAPVAELANSGVTRILIKGIPESETHPIVVRLAQLGIRNPLVKQN
;
A
#
# COMPACT_ATOMS: atom_id res chain seq x y z
N MET A 1 -31.75 -43.33 -3.84
CA MET A 1 -30.46 -42.65 -3.67
C MET A 1 -30.55 -41.26 -4.31
N LYS A 2 -30.70 -40.20 -3.51
CA LYS A 2 -30.76 -38.82 -4.02
C LYS A 2 -29.33 -38.27 -4.09
N ARG A 3 -28.90 -37.83 -5.28
CA ARG A 3 -27.62 -37.14 -5.50
C ARG A 3 -27.76 -35.71 -4.99
N ASN A 4 -27.03 -35.38 -3.93
CA ASN A 4 -26.91 -33.99 -3.47
C ASN A 4 -25.99 -33.24 -4.45
N LEU A 5 -26.57 -32.29 -5.17
CA LEU A 5 -25.84 -31.34 -6.00
C LEU A 5 -25.27 -30.26 -5.06
N LEU A 6 -23.94 -30.27 -4.86
CA LEU A 6 -23.26 -29.18 -4.17
C LEU A 6 -23.25 -27.98 -5.12
N ILE A 7 -24.07 -26.96 -4.84
CA ILE A 7 -23.98 -25.67 -5.51
C ILE A 7 -22.74 -24.98 -4.91
N ILE A 8 -21.64 -24.97 -5.67
CA ILE A 8 -20.52 -24.07 -5.38
C ILE A 8 -21.04 -22.67 -5.70
N ALA A 9 -21.42 -21.92 -4.67
CA ALA A 9 -21.62 -20.49 -4.80
C ALA A 9 -20.25 -19.88 -5.13
N LEU A 10 -20.00 -19.64 -6.40
CA LEU A 10 -18.91 -18.77 -6.84
C LEU A 10 -19.24 -17.38 -6.30
N LEU A 11 -18.69 -17.06 -5.13
CA LEU A 11 -18.72 -15.73 -4.57
C LEU A 11 -17.85 -14.88 -5.49
N THR A 12 -18.44 -14.35 -6.57
CA THR A 12 -17.84 -13.25 -7.31
C THR A 12 -17.67 -12.13 -6.30
N VAL A 13 -16.43 -11.92 -5.86
CA VAL A 13 -16.06 -10.68 -5.18
C VAL A 13 -16.33 -9.61 -6.22
N VAL A 14 -17.48 -8.94 -6.09
CA VAL A 14 -17.68 -7.64 -6.72
C VAL A 14 -16.63 -6.78 -6.04
N SER A 15 -15.49 -6.58 -6.70
CA SER A 15 -14.53 -5.57 -6.31
C SER A 15 -15.28 -4.24 -6.38
N SER A 16 -15.86 -3.83 -5.26
CA SER A 16 -16.37 -2.48 -5.12
C SER A 16 -15.17 -1.56 -5.21
N LEU A 17 -14.97 -1.02 -6.41
CA LEU A 17 -14.10 0.12 -6.70
C LEU A 17 -14.62 1.30 -5.89
N PHE A 18 -14.23 1.39 -4.62
CA PHE A 18 -14.55 2.56 -3.82
C PHE A 18 -13.65 3.70 -4.29
N ALA A 19 -14.18 4.54 -5.18
CA ALA A 19 -13.62 5.87 -5.39
C ALA A 19 -13.65 6.59 -4.04
N TYR A 20 -12.49 7.02 -3.54
CA TYR A 20 -12.44 7.88 -2.36
C TYR A 20 -12.79 9.29 -2.79
N GLU A 21 -13.79 9.85 -2.12
CA GLU A 21 -14.20 11.24 -2.28
C GLU A 21 -14.26 11.91 -0.91
N GLN A 22 -13.65 13.09 -0.77
CA GLN A 22 -13.75 13.89 0.45
C GLN A 22 -13.76 15.38 0.13
N ILE A 23 -14.69 16.12 0.74
CA ILE A 23 -14.74 17.58 0.67
C ILE A 23 -14.28 18.16 2.00
N GLY A 24 -13.48 19.23 1.95
CA GLY A 24 -13.07 19.94 3.16
C GLY A 24 -12.04 21.03 2.89
N ILE A 25 -11.41 21.50 3.96
CA ILE A 25 -10.48 22.62 3.89
C ILE A 25 -9.06 22.10 3.60
N ALA A 26 -8.45 22.61 2.55
CA ALA A 26 -7.01 22.50 2.30
C ALA A 26 -6.25 23.67 2.89
N SER A 27 -5.00 23.43 3.28
CA SER A 27 -4.01 24.50 3.43
C SER A 27 -2.68 24.10 2.78
N TRP A 28 -1.61 24.85 3.03
CA TRP A 28 -0.29 24.51 2.48
C TRP A 28 0.85 24.80 3.46
N TYR A 29 1.96 24.07 3.29
CA TYR A 29 3.17 24.23 4.11
C TYR A 29 3.92 25.51 3.78
N GLY A 30 4.01 26.44 4.74
CA GLY A 30 4.93 27.57 4.64
C GLY A 30 6.41 27.14 4.50
N GLY A 31 7.26 27.98 3.90
CA GLY A 31 8.62 27.60 3.46
C GLY A 31 9.57 27.03 4.53
N LYS A 32 9.27 27.17 5.82
CA LYS A 32 10.08 26.66 6.94
C LYS A 32 10.21 25.13 7.03
N PHE A 33 9.34 24.40 6.32
CA PHE A 33 9.34 22.93 6.35
C PHE A 33 10.29 22.30 5.32
N HIS A 34 10.72 23.07 4.31
CA HIS A 34 11.58 22.56 3.23
C HIS A 34 12.87 21.93 3.78
N GLY A 35 13.24 20.76 3.26
CA GLY A 35 14.45 20.04 3.65
C GLY A 35 14.31 19.19 4.92
N ARG A 36 13.12 19.14 5.55
CA ARG A 36 12.84 18.28 6.71
C ARG A 36 12.31 16.93 6.26
N ALA A 37 12.51 15.90 7.08
CA ALA A 37 11.89 14.60 6.86
C ALA A 37 10.37 14.66 7.06
N THR A 38 9.61 14.01 6.18
CA THR A 38 8.16 13.75 6.30
C THR A 38 7.91 12.48 7.11
N ALA A 39 6.64 12.20 7.42
CA ALA A 39 6.24 10.99 8.13
C ALA A 39 6.57 9.68 7.38
N ASN A 40 6.72 9.70 6.05
CA ASN A 40 7.17 8.53 5.29
C ASN A 40 8.71 8.43 5.15
N GLY A 41 9.47 9.38 5.71
CA GLY A 41 10.93 9.41 5.71
C GLY A 41 11.56 10.15 4.53
N GLU A 42 10.79 10.61 3.55
CA GLU A 42 11.30 11.45 2.45
C GLU A 42 11.68 12.85 2.93
N ILE A 43 12.63 13.49 2.23
CA ILE A 43 12.94 14.90 2.47
C ILE A 43 11.89 15.76 1.75
N PHE A 44 11.13 16.54 2.51
CA PHE A 44 10.10 17.42 1.99
C PHE A 44 10.69 18.48 1.06
N ASN A 45 10.26 18.44 -0.20
CA ASN A 45 10.53 19.46 -1.19
C ASN A 45 9.27 20.27 -1.47
N THR A 46 9.33 21.57 -1.20
CA THR A 46 8.19 22.47 -1.40
C THR A 46 7.80 22.64 -2.88
N HIS A 47 8.67 22.23 -3.80
CA HIS A 47 8.47 22.30 -5.25
C HIS A 47 7.87 21.03 -5.84
N ASP A 48 7.77 19.94 -5.06
CA ASP A 48 7.18 18.69 -5.51
C ASP A 48 5.66 18.71 -5.31
N LEU A 49 4.91 17.94 -6.11
CA LEU A 49 3.47 17.79 -5.97
C LEU A 49 3.14 16.73 -4.91
N THR A 50 3.29 17.11 -3.65
CA THR A 50 3.08 16.24 -2.49
C THR A 50 2.15 16.87 -1.46
N ALA A 51 1.59 16.05 -0.57
CA ALA A 51 0.70 16.49 0.48
C ALA A 51 0.74 15.60 1.74
N ALA A 52 0.32 16.18 2.86
CA ALA A 52 -0.02 15.44 4.08
C ALA A 52 -1.52 15.17 4.14
N HIS A 53 -1.86 13.93 4.51
CA HIS A 53 -3.23 13.50 4.79
C HIS A 53 -3.27 12.57 6.02
N LYS A 54 -4.39 12.58 6.76
CA LYS A 54 -4.54 11.88 8.05
C LYS A 54 -4.50 10.36 7.90
N GLU A 55 -5.25 9.85 6.91
CA GLU A 55 -5.59 8.42 6.83
C GLU A 55 -5.15 7.76 5.51
N LEU A 56 -5.27 8.46 4.37
CA LEU A 56 -4.80 7.94 3.08
C LEU A 56 -3.39 7.33 3.15
N PRO A 57 -3.20 6.12 2.58
CA PRO A 57 -1.91 5.46 2.52
C PRO A 57 -0.83 6.38 1.93
N PHE A 58 0.42 6.13 2.31
CA PHE A 58 1.52 6.79 1.62
C PHE A 58 1.55 6.32 0.16
N ASN A 59 2.00 7.22 -0.72
CA ASN A 59 2.03 7.06 -2.16
C ASN A 59 0.68 7.04 -2.87
N THR A 60 -0.44 7.18 -2.16
CA THR A 60 -1.73 7.46 -2.80
C THR A 60 -1.63 8.75 -3.61
N VAL A 61 -2.06 8.71 -4.86
CA VAL A 61 -2.21 9.89 -5.72
C VAL A 61 -3.65 10.40 -5.59
N VAL A 62 -3.79 11.67 -5.26
CA VAL A 62 -5.08 12.33 -5.03
C VAL A 62 -5.20 13.48 -6.03
N THR A 63 -6.30 13.52 -6.76
CA THR A 63 -6.71 14.71 -7.49
C THR A 63 -7.36 15.67 -6.50
N VAL A 64 -6.78 16.86 -6.37
CA VAL A 64 -7.29 17.93 -5.51
C VAL A 64 -7.90 18.99 -6.42
N THR A 65 -9.16 19.33 -6.22
CA THR A 65 -9.87 20.35 -7.00
C THR A 65 -10.27 21.51 -6.09
N ASN A 66 -9.80 22.72 -6.38
CA ASN A 66 -10.24 23.94 -5.70
C ASN A 66 -11.64 24.31 -6.18
N MET A 67 -12.62 24.22 -5.28
CA MET A 67 -14.04 24.39 -5.63
C MET A 67 -14.40 25.84 -5.99
N ALA A 68 -13.59 26.83 -5.58
CA ALA A 68 -13.87 28.22 -5.87
C ALA A 68 -13.53 28.63 -7.31
N ASN A 69 -12.56 27.97 -7.95
CA ASN A 69 -12.07 28.33 -9.27
C ASN A 69 -12.03 27.15 -10.27
N GLY A 70 -12.36 25.93 -9.83
CA GLY A 70 -12.38 24.73 -10.65
C GLY A 70 -11.01 24.19 -11.08
N ARG A 71 -9.91 24.76 -10.57
CA ARG A 71 -8.55 24.27 -10.87
C ARG A 71 -8.28 22.99 -10.11
N SER A 72 -7.56 22.06 -10.73
CA SER A 72 -7.17 20.81 -10.10
C SER A 72 -5.69 20.49 -10.25
N VAL A 73 -5.16 19.69 -9.33
CA VAL A 73 -3.78 19.19 -9.35
C VAL A 73 -3.73 17.79 -8.73
N GLN A 74 -2.91 16.91 -9.29
CA GLN A 74 -2.62 15.62 -8.66
C GLN A 74 -1.45 15.76 -7.70
N VAL A 75 -1.58 15.19 -6.50
CA VAL A 75 -0.53 15.17 -5.48
C VAL A 75 -0.35 13.76 -4.94
N ARG A 76 0.87 13.43 -4.52
CA ARG A 76 1.17 12.18 -3.83
C ARG A 76 1.20 12.38 -2.31
N ILE A 77 0.55 11.49 -1.57
CA ILE A 77 0.60 11.52 -0.10
C ILE A 77 1.95 10.99 0.37
N ASN A 78 2.75 11.83 1.03
CA ASN A 78 4.04 11.43 1.59
C ASN A 78 4.24 11.85 3.06
N ASP A 79 3.21 12.45 3.66
CA ASP A 79 3.30 12.98 5.01
C ASP A 79 1.97 12.83 5.78
N ARG A 80 1.99 13.10 7.09
CA ARG A 80 0.84 12.96 8.00
C ARG A 80 0.41 14.29 8.60
N GLY A 81 -0.90 14.45 8.73
CA GLY A 81 -1.56 15.70 9.07
C GLY A 81 -2.73 15.92 8.11
N PRO A 82 -3.44 17.07 8.15
CA PRO A 82 -3.26 18.18 9.07
C PRO A 82 -3.78 17.84 10.47
N PHE A 83 -3.10 18.30 11.54
CA PHE A 83 -3.60 18.15 12.93
C PHE A 83 -4.19 19.44 13.50
N VAL A 84 -4.53 20.39 12.63
CA VAL A 84 -5.08 21.70 13.03
C VAL A 84 -6.46 21.85 12.42
N GLY A 85 -7.45 22.04 13.31
CA GLY A 85 -8.84 22.30 12.94
C GLY A 85 -9.48 21.18 12.13
N ASP A 86 -10.34 21.58 11.21
CA ASP A 86 -11.13 20.79 10.27
C ASP A 86 -10.44 20.60 8.91
N ARG A 87 -9.15 20.95 8.80
CA ARG A 87 -8.37 20.76 7.57
C ARG A 87 -8.20 19.28 7.26
N ILE A 88 -8.37 18.94 5.98
CA ILE A 88 -8.30 17.57 5.48
C ILE A 88 -6.98 17.26 4.77
N ILE A 89 -6.32 18.27 4.20
CA ILE A 89 -5.06 18.12 3.45
C ILE A 89 -4.16 19.34 3.61
N ASP A 90 -2.86 19.12 3.81
CA ASP A 90 -1.84 20.17 3.80
C ASP A 90 -0.94 19.95 2.56
N LEU A 91 -1.00 20.88 1.61
CA LEU A 91 -0.36 20.80 0.30
C LEU A 91 1.07 21.36 0.32
N SER A 92 1.91 20.93 -0.63
CA SER A 92 3.13 21.65 -0.96
C SER A 92 2.84 23.03 -1.56
N TYR A 93 3.83 23.92 -1.55
CA TYR A 93 3.72 25.22 -2.22
C TYR A 93 3.45 25.08 -3.73
N ALA A 94 4.08 24.12 -4.41
CA ALA A 94 3.84 23.87 -5.83
C ALA A 94 2.39 23.50 -6.12
N ALA A 95 1.80 22.61 -5.30
CA ALA A 95 0.40 22.21 -5.45
C ALA A 95 -0.55 23.39 -5.12
N ALA A 96 -0.28 24.14 -4.05
CA ALA A 96 -1.07 25.33 -3.69
C ALA A 96 -1.01 26.42 -4.78
N LYS A 97 0.14 26.58 -5.44
CA LYS A 97 0.32 27.49 -6.56
C LYS A 97 -0.47 27.04 -7.79
N ALA A 98 -0.51 25.74 -8.08
CA ALA A 98 -1.30 25.20 -9.18
C ALA A 98 -2.81 25.42 -8.97
N LEU A 99 -3.28 25.30 -7.72
CA LEU A 99 -4.67 25.55 -7.32
C LEU A 99 -5.05 27.02 -7.16
N ASP A 100 -4.09 27.94 -7.34
CA ASP A 100 -4.27 29.38 -7.14
C ASP A 100 -4.81 29.73 -5.73
N MET A 101 -4.26 29.09 -4.69
CA MET A 101 -4.70 29.29 -3.29
C MET A 101 -3.59 29.81 -2.37
N VAL A 102 -2.39 30.11 -2.90
CA VAL A 102 -1.24 30.56 -2.08
C VAL A 102 -1.57 31.82 -1.29
N ARG A 103 -2.20 32.82 -1.94
CA ARG A 103 -2.53 34.11 -1.32
C ARG A 103 -3.60 33.97 -0.25
N ASP A 104 -4.58 33.10 -0.48
CA ASP A 104 -5.71 32.89 0.42
C ASP A 104 -5.34 31.99 1.61
N GLY A 105 -4.26 31.21 1.49
CA GLY A 105 -3.71 30.34 2.54
C GLY A 105 -4.48 29.03 2.70
N THR A 106 -5.81 29.08 2.55
CA THR A 106 -6.72 27.94 2.63
C THR A 106 -7.74 27.97 1.49
N ALA A 107 -8.31 26.82 1.14
CA ALA A 107 -9.36 26.70 0.13
C ALA A 107 -10.28 25.51 0.45
N ASN A 108 -11.55 25.62 0.06
CA ASN A 108 -12.43 24.46 0.01
C ASN A 108 -12.07 23.62 -1.21
N VAL A 109 -11.75 22.35 -0.97
CA VAL A 109 -11.32 21.41 -1.99
C VAL A 109 -12.17 20.15 -1.99
N LEU A 110 -12.26 19.56 -3.18
CA LEU A 110 -12.68 18.19 -3.40
C LEU A 110 -11.43 17.33 -3.60
N LEU A 111 -11.34 16.22 -2.86
CA LEU A 111 -10.32 15.18 -3.02
C LEU A 111 -10.96 13.98 -3.71
N GLU A 112 -10.33 13.52 -4.79
CA GLU A 112 -10.76 12.34 -5.54
C GLU A 112 -9.56 11.42 -5.77
N THR A 113 -9.73 10.11 -5.58
CA THR A 113 -8.78 9.10 -6.06
C THR A 113 -9.43 8.30 -7.17
N SER A 114 -8.91 8.38 -8.39
CA SER A 114 -9.27 7.45 -9.46
C SER A 114 -8.50 6.16 -9.24
N ASP A 115 -9.20 5.05 -9.11
CA ASP A 115 -8.67 3.70 -8.96
C ASP A 115 -7.59 3.60 -7.87
N PHE A 116 -7.99 3.09 -6.70
CA PHE A 116 -7.07 2.26 -5.95
C PHE A 116 -6.70 1.07 -6.85
N GLU A 117 -5.74 1.22 -7.76
CA GLU A 117 -4.66 0.25 -7.68
C GLU A 117 -4.10 0.48 -6.28
N GLU A 118 -4.57 -0.31 -5.31
CA GLU A 118 -3.69 -0.65 -4.20
C GLU A 118 -2.35 -0.86 -4.88
N LEU A 119 -1.34 -0.05 -4.56
CA LEU A 119 0.03 -0.48 -4.75
C LEU A 119 0.02 -1.82 -4.03
N GLN A 120 -0.07 -2.92 -4.79
CA GLN A 120 -0.11 -4.25 -4.22
C GLN A 120 1.32 -4.46 -3.76
N ILE A 121 1.64 -3.87 -2.60
CA ILE A 121 2.87 -4.09 -1.88
C ILE A 121 2.77 -5.55 -1.52
N THR A 122 3.43 -6.34 -2.35
CA THR A 122 3.50 -7.77 -2.16
C THR A 122 4.82 -8.12 -1.54
N TYR A 123 4.78 -9.13 -0.69
CA TYR A 123 5.92 -9.69 -0.03
C TYR A 123 6.16 -11.09 -0.57
N ASN A 124 7.44 -11.45 -0.61
CA ASN A 124 7.86 -12.84 -0.68
C ASN A 124 8.25 -13.28 0.72
N ILE A 125 7.72 -14.43 1.13
CA ILE A 125 8.03 -15.08 2.40
C ILE A 125 8.89 -16.31 2.06
N GLN A 126 10.19 -16.22 2.28
CA GLN A 126 11.09 -17.37 2.15
C GLN A 126 11.04 -18.21 3.43
N VAL A 127 10.57 -19.44 3.29
CA VAL A 127 10.40 -20.42 4.36
C VAL A 127 11.71 -21.14 4.70
N GLY A 128 12.57 -21.33 3.70
CA GLY A 128 13.85 -22.02 3.89
C GLY A 128 14.74 -21.97 2.65
N ALA A 129 16.02 -22.33 2.83
CA ALA A 129 17.00 -22.48 1.76
C ALA A 129 17.80 -23.76 2.00
N TYR A 130 17.88 -24.63 0.99
CA TYR A 130 18.40 -25.98 1.11
C TYR A 130 19.47 -26.25 0.06
N LYS A 131 20.56 -26.91 0.45
CA LYS A 131 21.58 -27.41 -0.50
C LYS A 131 21.15 -28.71 -1.19
N THR A 132 20.31 -29.48 -0.51
CA THR A 132 19.84 -30.80 -0.95
C THR A 132 18.43 -30.67 -1.49
N ILE A 133 18.19 -31.19 -2.70
CA ILE A 133 16.91 -31.05 -3.39
C ILE A 133 15.79 -31.82 -2.68
N GLU A 134 16.11 -32.94 -2.03
CA GLU A 134 15.17 -33.75 -1.25
C GLU A 134 14.56 -32.93 -0.10
N TYR A 135 15.38 -32.25 0.71
CA TYR A 135 14.88 -31.39 1.80
C TYR A 135 14.07 -30.20 1.30
N ALA A 136 14.42 -29.64 0.14
CA ALA A 136 13.64 -28.59 -0.49
C ALA A 136 12.26 -29.10 -0.92
N ARG A 137 12.20 -30.31 -1.48
CA ARG A 137 10.97 -30.97 -1.91
C ARG A 137 10.07 -31.30 -0.71
N GLU A 138 10.61 -31.89 0.34
CA GLU A 138 9.86 -32.18 1.57
C GLU A 138 9.24 -30.92 2.19
N MET A 139 9.99 -29.81 2.24
CA MET A 139 9.44 -28.54 2.73
C MET A 139 8.34 -28.00 1.81
N LYS A 140 8.52 -28.11 0.49
CA LYS A 140 7.51 -27.69 -0.49
C LYS A 140 6.21 -28.49 -0.31
N GLU A 141 6.30 -29.81 -0.26
CA GLU A 141 5.15 -30.71 -0.08
C GLU A 141 4.44 -30.44 1.25
N LYS A 142 5.19 -30.27 2.35
CA LYS A 142 4.63 -29.90 3.66
C LYS A 142 3.82 -28.61 3.62
N LEU A 143 4.26 -27.61 2.85
CA LEU A 143 3.54 -26.35 2.68
C LEU A 143 2.29 -26.52 1.79
N GLU A 144 2.38 -27.33 0.73
CA GLU A 144 1.25 -27.67 -0.14
C GLU A 144 0.15 -28.40 0.63
N ASP A 145 0.51 -29.40 1.44
CA ASP A 145 -0.42 -30.13 2.33
C ASP A 145 -1.11 -29.22 3.36
N ALA A 146 -0.42 -28.14 3.76
CA ALA A 146 -0.98 -27.13 4.64
C ALA A 146 -1.80 -26.05 3.91
N GLY A 147 -1.99 -26.19 2.59
CA GLY A 147 -2.81 -25.31 1.76
C GLY A 147 -2.12 -24.02 1.33
N PHE A 148 -0.78 -23.98 1.32
CA PHE A 148 -0.02 -22.88 0.71
C PHE A 148 0.31 -23.19 -0.75
N ALA A 149 0.70 -22.15 -1.51
CA ALA A 149 1.20 -22.27 -2.88
C ALA A 149 2.70 -21.90 -2.94
N PRO A 150 3.61 -22.75 -2.44
CA PRO A 150 5.04 -22.49 -2.45
C PRO A 150 5.68 -22.64 -3.83
N VAL A 151 6.72 -21.84 -4.09
CA VAL A 151 7.58 -21.92 -5.28
C VAL A 151 9.00 -22.27 -4.85
N ALA A 152 9.65 -23.16 -5.61
CA ALA A 152 11.05 -23.48 -5.45
C ALA A 152 11.90 -22.68 -6.46
N GLU A 153 12.92 -21.97 -5.97
CA GLU A 153 13.85 -21.21 -6.82
C GLU A 153 15.29 -21.63 -6.58
N LEU A 154 15.99 -22.02 -7.65
CA LEU A 154 17.43 -22.29 -7.59
C LEU A 154 18.20 -20.97 -7.64
N ALA A 155 18.94 -20.67 -6.58
CA ALA A 155 19.83 -19.52 -6.54
C ALA A 155 21.18 -19.86 -7.20
N ASN A 156 21.87 -18.83 -7.72
CA ASN A 156 23.21 -18.96 -8.33
C ASN A 156 24.26 -19.60 -7.39
N SER A 157 24.03 -19.55 -6.08
CA SER A 157 24.87 -20.20 -5.07
C SER A 157 24.65 -21.72 -4.95
N GLY A 158 23.78 -22.31 -5.78
CA GLY A 158 23.47 -23.74 -5.77
C GLY A 158 22.51 -24.18 -4.66
N VAL A 159 21.79 -23.25 -4.01
CA VAL A 159 20.77 -23.58 -3.01
C VAL A 159 19.38 -23.38 -3.59
N THR A 160 18.44 -24.25 -3.23
CA THR A 160 17.02 -24.11 -3.56
C THR A 160 16.31 -23.39 -2.42
N ARG A 161 15.70 -22.24 -2.73
CA ARG A 161 14.86 -21.48 -1.81
C ARG A 161 13.40 -21.88 -1.99
N ILE A 162 12.68 -22.03 -0.89
CA ILE A 162 11.23 -22.27 -0.89
C ILE A 162 10.56 -20.97 -0.45
N LEU A 163 9.71 -20.41 -1.31
CA LEU A 163 9.06 -19.11 -1.11
C LEU A 163 7.56 -19.21 -1.28
N ILE A 164 6.82 -18.36 -0.56
CA ILE A 164 5.44 -17.99 -0.89
C ILE A 164 5.51 -16.56 -1.43
N LYS A 165 5.01 -16.33 -2.64
CA LYS A 165 5.22 -15.09 -3.39
C LYS A 165 3.95 -14.28 -3.54
N GLY A 166 4.11 -12.99 -3.81
CA GLY A 166 3.00 -12.13 -4.19
C GLY A 166 2.01 -11.89 -3.06
N ILE A 167 2.45 -12.01 -1.81
CA ILE A 167 1.57 -11.94 -0.64
C ILE A 167 1.25 -10.49 -0.32
N PRO A 168 -0.02 -10.06 -0.33
CA PRO A 168 -0.39 -8.71 0.10
C PRO A 168 0.15 -8.40 1.51
N GLU A 169 0.50 -7.15 1.76
CA GLU A 169 0.96 -6.71 3.09
C GLU A 169 0.02 -7.16 4.22
N SER A 170 -1.29 -7.02 3.99
CA SER A 170 -2.36 -7.42 4.92
C SER A 170 -2.37 -8.91 5.25
N GLU A 171 -1.92 -9.77 4.33
CA GLU A 171 -1.86 -11.22 4.51
C GLU A 171 -0.52 -11.74 5.06
N THR A 172 0.50 -10.88 5.08
CA THR A 172 1.87 -11.29 5.43
C THR A 172 1.96 -11.80 6.87
N HIS A 173 1.45 -11.06 7.86
CA HIS A 173 1.48 -11.47 9.27
C HIS A 173 0.62 -12.74 9.54
N PRO A 174 -0.64 -12.83 9.08
CA PRO A 174 -1.42 -14.06 9.18
C PRO A 174 -0.73 -15.30 8.63
N ILE A 175 -0.06 -15.20 7.48
CA ILE A 175 0.69 -16.31 6.89
C ILE A 175 1.89 -16.69 7.78
N VAL A 176 2.65 -15.72 8.29
CA VAL A 176 3.77 -15.98 9.22
C VAL A 176 3.30 -16.72 10.48
N VAL A 177 2.14 -16.37 11.04
CA VAL A 177 1.55 -17.07 12.20
C VAL A 177 1.20 -18.52 11.84
N ARG A 178 0.57 -18.75 10.68
CA ARG A 178 0.26 -20.12 10.22
C ARG A 178 1.54 -20.93 9.98
N LEU A 179 2.59 -20.34 9.43
CA LEU A 179 3.90 -20.99 9.24
C LEU A 179 4.52 -21.37 10.59
N ALA A 180 4.41 -20.51 11.60
CA ALA A 180 4.90 -20.80 12.96
C ALA A 180 4.21 -22.02 13.58
N GLN A 181 2.90 -22.20 13.33
CA GLN A 181 2.14 -23.39 13.76
C GLN A 181 2.64 -24.69 13.09
N LEU A 182 3.23 -24.60 11.91
CA LEU A 182 3.89 -25.71 11.21
C LEU A 182 5.34 -25.94 11.65
N GLY A 183 5.82 -25.19 12.64
CA GLY A 183 7.20 -25.26 13.14
C GLY A 183 8.21 -24.46 12.31
N ILE A 184 7.76 -23.67 11.34
CA ILE A 184 8.63 -22.78 10.56
C ILE A 184 8.79 -21.48 11.35
N ARG A 185 9.92 -21.36 12.04
CA ARG A 185 10.23 -20.20 12.87
C ARG A 185 11.13 -19.25 12.09
N ASN A 186 10.82 -17.94 12.13
CA ASN A 186 11.58 -16.86 11.50
C ASN A 186 11.71 -16.97 9.96
N PRO A 187 10.61 -17.07 9.19
CA PRO A 187 10.70 -16.96 7.75
C PRO A 187 11.21 -15.57 7.35
N LEU A 188 11.97 -15.49 6.25
CA LEU A 188 12.48 -14.22 5.73
C LEU A 188 11.39 -13.55 4.89
N VAL A 189 10.90 -12.40 5.35
CA VAL A 189 9.89 -11.58 4.66
C VAL A 189 10.60 -10.48 3.90
N LYS A 190 10.36 -10.36 2.60
CA LYS A 190 10.97 -9.35 1.74
C LYS A 190 9.92 -8.72 0.82
N GLN A 191 9.83 -7.39 0.84
CA GLN A 191 9.01 -6.63 -0.09
C GLN A 191 9.53 -6.79 -1.52
N ASN A 192 8.60 -6.93 -2.48
CA ASN A 192 8.87 -6.88 -3.92
C ASN A 192 8.87 -5.46 -4.46
#